data_AF-A0A3D2NGC6-F1
#
_entry.id   AF-A0A3D2NGC6-F1
#
_cell.length_a   1.000
_cell.length_b   1.000
_cell.length_c   1.000
_cell.angle_alpha   90.00
_cell.angle_beta   90.00
_cell.angle_gamma   90.00
#
_symmetry.space_group_name_H-M   'P 1'
#
loop_
_entity.id
_entity.type
_entity.pdbx_description
1 polymer ?
#
loop_
_entity_poly.entity_id
_entity_poly.type
_entity_poly.pdbx_seq_one_letter_code
_entity_poly.pdbx_strand_id
1 'polypeptide(L)' 'MADFGASYGEMEQVASSLSQARDDIQGQLDTLKSQVDTLLGDDFKTQHASGKFGEGYGELTTGLKSAVDG' A
#
# COMPACT_ATOMS: atom_id res chain seq x y z
N MET A 1 34.58 13.92 -18.80
CA MET A 1 34.20 13.13 -17.60
C MET A 1 33.04 13.82 -16.91
N ALA A 2 31.82 13.71 -17.46
CA ALA A 2 30.59 14.29 -16.91
C ALA A 2 29.49 13.24 -16.66
N ASP A 3 29.68 11.99 -17.14
CA ASP A 3 28.66 10.93 -17.06
C ASP A 3 28.37 10.43 -15.63
N PHE A 4 29.36 10.42 -14.74
CA PHE A 4 29.19 9.78 -13.43
C PHE A 4 28.30 10.58 -12.47
N GLY A 5 28.28 11.92 -12.61
CA GLY A 5 27.43 12.79 -11.80
C GLY A 5 25.99 12.87 -12.30
N ALA A 6 25.78 12.80 -13.62
CA ALA A 6 24.45 12.72 -14.21
C ALA A 6 23.76 11.39 -13.84
N SER A 7 24.47 10.27 -13.97
CA SER A 7 23.98 8.93 -13.58
C SER A 7 23.61 8.83 -12.10
N TYR A 8 24.39 9.44 -11.19
CA TYR A 8 24.09 9.40 -9.76
C TYR A 8 22.86 10.27 -9.42
N GLY A 9 22.77 11.46 -10.00
CA GLY A 9 21.61 12.34 -9.83
C GLY A 9 20.32 11.73 -10.41
N GLU A 10 20.41 11.03 -11.53
CA GLU A 10 19.29 10.28 -12.11
C GLU A 10 18.85 9.14 -11.18
N MET A 11 19.81 8.42 -10.56
CA MET A 11 19.50 7.38 -9.57
C MET A 11 18.85 7.95 -8.30
N GLU A 12 19.33 9.09 -7.78
CA GLU A 12 18.70 9.77 -6.64
C GLU A 12 17.27 10.23 -6.97
N GLN A 13 17.05 10.75 -8.18
CA GLN A 13 15.73 11.18 -8.62
C GLN A 13 14.76 9.99 -8.74
N VAL A 14 15.22 8.87 -9.28
CA VAL A 14 14.43 7.63 -9.34
C VAL A 14 14.14 7.09 -7.94
N ALA A 15 15.11 7.11 -7.03
CA ALA A 15 14.92 6.69 -5.64
C ALA A 15 13.88 7.57 -4.92
N SER A 16 13.94 8.90 -5.11
CA SER A 16 12.93 9.82 -4.59
C SER A 16 11.55 9.55 -5.18
N SER A 17 11.48 9.23 -6.47
CA SER A 17 10.22 8.87 -7.15
C SER A 17 9.64 7.56 -6.62
N LEU A 18 10.50 6.57 -6.34
CA LEU A 18 10.10 5.30 -5.73
C LEU A 18 9.57 5.50 -4.32
N SER A 19 10.23 6.33 -3.50
CA SER A 19 9.76 6.66 -2.14
C SER A 19 8.40 7.34 -2.17
N GLN A 20 8.19 8.28 -3.10
CA GLN A 20 6.91 8.97 -3.22
C GLN A 20 5.79 8.02 -3.69
N ALA A 21 6.07 7.17 -4.67
CA ALA A 21 5.11 6.16 -5.13
C ALA A 21 4.76 5.16 -4.01
N ARG A 22 5.73 4.80 -3.17
CA ARG A 22 5.54 3.99 -1.96
C ARG A 22 4.52 4.64 -1.03
N ASP A 23 4.68 5.92 -0.72
CA ASP A 23 3.79 6.64 0.20
C ASP A 23 2.37 6.78 -0.37
N ASP A 24 2.26 7.03 -1.68
CA ASP A 24 0.98 7.09 -2.38
C ASP A 24 0.23 5.76 -2.33
N ILE A 25 0.92 4.64 -2.60
CA ILE A 25 0.36 3.28 -2.50
C ILE A 25 -0.11 3.01 -1.07
N GLN A 26 0.70 3.37 -0.06
CA GLN A 26 0.34 3.18 1.34
C GLN A 26 -0.95 3.94 1.70
N GLY A 27 -1.09 5.19 1.27
CA GLY A 27 -2.30 5.99 1.47
C GLY A 27 -3.54 5.42 0.76
N GLN A 28 -3.37 4.88 -0.45
CA GLN A 28 -4.45 4.21 -1.18
C GLN A 28 -4.92 2.93 -0.45
N LEU A 29 -3.99 2.14 0.07
CA LEU A 29 -4.32 0.93 0.82
C LEU A 29 -5.06 1.23 2.11
N ASP A 30 -4.64 2.25 2.85
CA ASP A 30 -5.32 2.67 4.08
C ASP A 30 -6.75 3.19 3.78
N THR A 31 -6.93 3.90 2.66
CA THR A 31 -8.26 4.36 2.21
C THR A 31 -9.19 3.18 1.90
N LEU A 32 -8.70 2.23 1.10
CA LEU A 32 -9.49 1.04 0.73
C LEU A 32 -9.79 0.18 1.97
N LYS A 33 -8.86 0.09 2.92
CA LYS A 33 -9.11 -0.57 4.21
C LYS A 33 -10.26 0.05 4.97
N SER A 34 -10.27 1.37 5.09
CA SER A 34 -11.34 2.08 5.79
C SER A 34 -12.71 1.86 5.12
N GLN A 35 -12.75 1.80 3.78
CA GLN A 35 -13.97 1.47 3.04
C GLN A 35 -14.46 0.05 3.34
N VAL A 36 -13.55 -0.94 3.34
CA VAL A 36 -13.90 -2.32 3.71
C VAL A 36 -14.39 -2.40 5.15
N ASP A 37 -13.72 -1.74 6.09
CA ASP A 37 -14.13 -1.71 7.50
C ASP A 37 -15.52 -1.06 7.67
N THR A 38 -15.83 -0.01 6.91
CA THR A 38 -17.16 0.64 6.89
C THR A 38 -18.23 -0.31 6.37
N LEU A 39 -17.98 -0.96 5.23
CA LEU A 39 -18.90 -1.93 4.64
C LEU A 39 -19.16 -3.12 5.57
N LEU A 40 -18.15 -3.54 6.34
CA LEU A 40 -18.28 -4.61 7.33
C LEU A 40 -19.03 -4.16 8.60
N GLY A 41 -18.92 -2.87 8.96
CA GLY A 41 -19.50 -2.29 10.19
C GLY A 41 -20.99 -1.96 10.11
N ASP A 42 -21.47 -1.47 8.97
CA ASP A 42 -22.81 -0.86 8.89
C ASP A 42 -23.96 -1.86 8.67
N ASP A 43 -23.75 -2.99 7.97
CA ASP A 43 -24.84 -3.96 7.70
C ASP A 43 -24.40 -5.43 7.57
N PHE A 44 -23.09 -5.73 7.63
CA PHE A 44 -22.53 -7.03 7.26
C PHE A 44 -22.29 -7.99 8.44
N LYS A 45 -23.22 -8.04 9.40
CA LYS A 45 -23.25 -9.08 10.45
C LYS A 45 -23.91 -10.39 9.99
N THR A 46 -23.88 -10.71 8.71
CA THR A 46 -24.23 -12.04 8.21
C THR A 46 -23.03 -12.98 8.43
N GLN A 47 -23.17 -13.77 9.48
CA GLN A 47 -22.22 -14.56 10.28
C GLN A 47 -21.14 -15.44 9.59
N HIS A 48 -20.96 -15.38 8.27
CA HIS A 48 -20.01 -16.25 7.55
C HIS A 48 -19.12 -15.54 6.51
N ALA A 49 -19.52 -14.36 6.02
CA ALA A 49 -18.78 -13.66 4.96
C ALA A 49 -17.82 -12.59 5.49
N SER A 50 -18.10 -11.98 6.65
CA SER A 50 -17.28 -10.90 7.23
C SER A 50 -15.90 -11.37 7.74
N GLY A 51 -15.80 -12.59 8.27
CA GLY A 51 -14.54 -13.12 8.81
C GLY A 51 -13.46 -13.28 7.74
N LYS A 52 -13.75 -14.02 6.66
CA LYS A 52 -12.79 -14.24 5.57
C LYS A 52 -12.45 -12.96 4.80
N PHE A 53 -13.41 -12.05 4.64
CA PHE A 53 -13.15 -10.77 3.97
C PHE A 53 -12.27 -9.86 4.82
N GLY A 54 -12.54 -9.73 6.13
CA GLY A 54 -11.71 -8.93 7.02
C GLY A 54 -10.29 -9.49 7.17
N GLU A 55 -10.17 -10.81 7.31
CA GLU A 55 -8.88 -11.50 7.49
C GLU A 55 -8.03 -11.44 6.22
N GLY A 56 -8.58 -11.81 5.05
CA GLY A 56 -7.86 -11.73 3.77
C GLY A 56 -7.50 -10.30 3.36
N TYR A 57 -8.32 -9.31 3.72
CA TYR A 57 -8.01 -7.91 3.46
C TYR A 57 -6.91 -7.38 4.40
N GLY A 58 -6.88 -7.82 5.65
CA GLY A 58 -5.79 -7.56 6.59
C GLY A 58 -4.46 -8.15 6.12
N GLU A 59 -4.47 -9.40 5.64
CA GLU A 59 -3.31 -10.06 5.05
C GLU A 59 -2.81 -9.33 3.79
N LEU A 60 -3.72 -8.97 2.87
CA LEU A 60 -3.38 -8.20 1.67
C LEU A 60 -2.72 -6.85 2.02
N THR A 61 -3.32 -6.10 2.94
CA THR A 61 -2.79 -4.80 3.37
C THR A 61 -1.40 -4.95 3.99
N THR A 62 -1.21 -5.99 4.81
CA THR A 62 0.08 -6.28 5.48
C THR A 62 1.14 -6.71 4.47
N GLY A 63 0.79 -7.59 3.53
CA GLY A 63 1.69 -8.06 2.48
C GLY A 63 2.12 -6.94 1.55
N LEU A 64 1.21 -6.05 1.18
CA LEU A 64 1.52 -4.89 0.35
C LEU A 64 2.38 -3.85 1.08
N LYS A 65 2.11 -3.57 2.36
CA LYS A 65 3.00 -2.71 3.17
C LYS A 65 4.41 -3.30 3.26
N SER A 66 4.51 -4.60 3.51
CA SER A 66 5.79 -5.32 3.57
C SER A 66 6.53 -5.30 2.22
N ALA A 67 5.81 -5.45 1.10
CA ALA A 67 6.38 -5.41 -0.25
C ALA A 67 6.87 -4.00 -0.65
N VAL A 68 6.30 -2.97 -0.03
CA VAL A 68 6.66 -1.56 -0.23
C VAL A 68 7.81 -1.13 0.70
N ASP A 69 8.01 -1.83 1.82
CA ASP A 69 9.10 -1.59 2.78
C ASP A 69 10.43 -2.28 2.45
N GLY A 70 10.40 -3.34 1.65
CA GLY A 70 11.57 -4.16 1.28
C GLY A 70 12.21 -3.77 -0.05
#